data_AF-A0A819R7X6-F1
#
_entry.id   AF-A0A819R7X6-F1
#
_cell.length_a   1.000
_cell.length_b   1.000
_cell.length_c   1.000
_cell.angle_alpha   90.00
_cell.angle_beta   90.00
_cell.angle_gamma   90.00
#
_symmetry.space_group_name_H-M   'P 1'
#
loop_
_entity.id
_entity.type
_entity.pdbx_description
1 polymer ?
#
loop_
_entity_poly.entity_id
_entity_poly.type
_entity_poly.pdbx_seq_one_letter_code
_entity_poly.pdbx_strand_id
1 'polypeptide(L)'
;QRKIVNITITKEAPVRIKVDMELTTPQSPTSKQHFSVEGMICHNGFDRNAAQAACRSKNKKLQMFSTNYEWEASSTDLHDKCYFEYNSDPFVVPCDFILDNFSCTSDATSLNDCTYTPLFQHQCTNDMHVGIGCAGTYEPPTTTTTVSTSTKASVVTPTPDEQTVTGVLNRHNWTDIGAAIDVTGSMSECYAQIDQWMALSHTNKLVQYFAFFNDGDKTEDKDKVIGSTGGIYGVHTSEGISKVLATLKTAKTNGHGGDGPENDIEAILYTIANCPTCENIIHIADNGVTPRDLILLNRVTKPIKVIVCKLSAGTPINPKLLDVAHKTGGSLHTLDSDVESLGSLKVGDTLRIGSGVYRLDATGFVRIA
;
A
#
# COMPACT_ATOMS: atom_id res chain seq x y z
N GLN A 1 -15.61 5.67 -0.36
CA GLN A 1 -15.19 5.54 1.04
C GLN A 1 -15.08 4.05 1.38
N ARG A 2 -14.03 3.64 2.09
CA ARG A 2 -13.85 2.25 2.54
C ARG A 2 -14.29 2.13 3.99
N LYS A 3 -14.96 1.05 4.34
CA LYS A 3 -15.38 0.78 5.72
C LYS A 3 -15.27 -0.70 6.04
N ILE A 4 -14.51 -1.04 7.08
CA ILE A 4 -14.55 -2.38 7.67
C ILE A 4 -15.93 -2.54 8.34
N VAL A 5 -16.62 -3.60 7.94
CA VAL A 5 -17.94 -3.94 8.43
C VAL A 5 -17.83 -4.94 9.58
N ASN A 6 -16.93 -5.91 9.44
CA ASN A 6 -16.78 -6.99 10.40
C ASN A 6 -15.39 -7.64 10.34
N ILE A 7 -14.91 -8.11 11.49
CA ILE A 7 -13.67 -8.87 11.68
C ILE A 7 -14.05 -10.20 12.35
N THR A 8 -13.73 -11.31 11.69
CA THR A 8 -14.04 -12.66 12.18
C THR A 8 -12.76 -13.46 12.36
N ILE A 9 -12.58 -14.13 13.51
CA ILE A 9 -11.46 -15.06 13.72
C ILE A 9 -11.68 -16.35 12.95
N THR A 10 -10.80 -16.66 12.00
CA THR A 10 -10.84 -17.89 11.18
C THR A 10 -9.88 -18.97 11.69
N LYS A 11 -8.77 -18.59 12.32
CA LYS A 11 -7.79 -19.50 12.96
C LYS A 11 -7.23 -18.89 14.23
N GLU A 12 -6.92 -19.70 15.24
CA GLU A 12 -6.44 -19.24 16.55
C GLU A 12 -4.90 -19.20 16.65
N ALA A 13 -4.18 -20.03 15.87
CA ALA A 13 -2.72 -20.11 15.93
C ALA A 13 -2.11 -20.49 14.55
N PRO A 14 -1.37 -19.58 13.88
CA PRO A 14 -1.37 -18.14 14.16
C PRO A 14 -2.77 -17.55 14.00
N VAL A 15 -3.05 -16.43 14.66
CA VAL A 15 -4.35 -15.76 14.58
C VAL A 15 -4.59 -15.30 13.15
N ARG A 16 -5.60 -15.89 12.49
CA ARG A 16 -6.08 -15.46 11.18
C ARG A 16 -7.46 -14.87 11.32
N ILE A 17 -7.71 -13.86 10.51
CA ILE A 17 -8.97 -13.14 10.47
C ILE A 17 -9.49 -13.03 9.05
N LYS A 18 -10.82 -12.99 8.92
CA LYS A 18 -11.54 -12.51 7.74
C LYS A 18 -12.05 -11.10 8.04
N VAL A 19 -11.73 -10.15 7.17
CA VAL A 19 -12.19 -8.77 7.24
C VAL A 19 -13.20 -8.52 6.13
N ASP A 20 -14.45 -8.26 6.49
CA ASP A 20 -15.51 -7.90 5.56
C ASP A 20 -15.55 -6.37 5.38
N MET A 21 -15.66 -5.91 4.14
CA MET A 21 -15.58 -4.49 3.78
C MET A 21 -16.70 -4.05 2.85
N GLU A 22 -17.05 -2.77 3.00
CA GLU A 22 -17.89 -2.02 2.07
C GLU A 22 -17.08 -0.94 1.36
N LEU A 23 -17.21 -0.87 0.04
CA LEU A 23 -16.70 0.21 -0.80
C LEU A 23 -17.86 1.00 -1.41
N THR A 24 -17.81 2.32 -1.25
CA THR A 24 -18.63 3.27 -2.02
C THR A 24 -17.74 4.09 -2.94
N THR A 25 -18.14 4.26 -4.21
CA THR A 25 -17.44 5.15 -5.13
C THR A 25 -18.08 6.54 -5.14
N PRO A 26 -17.30 7.63 -5.31
CA PRO A 26 -17.86 8.98 -5.44
C PRO A 26 -18.89 9.10 -6.57
N GLN A 27 -18.71 8.34 -7.64
CA GLN A 27 -19.54 8.35 -8.85
C GLN A 27 -20.86 7.55 -8.69
N SER A 28 -20.95 6.66 -7.68
CA SER A 28 -22.16 5.89 -7.39
C SER A 28 -22.32 5.67 -5.88
N PRO A 29 -22.69 6.72 -5.12
CA PRO A 29 -22.74 6.66 -3.66
C PRO A 29 -23.82 5.71 -3.12
N THR A 30 -24.80 5.33 -3.95
CA THR A 30 -25.86 4.36 -3.60
C THR A 30 -25.47 2.90 -3.88
N SER A 31 -24.44 2.66 -4.70
CA SER A 31 -23.96 1.30 -5.01
C SER A 31 -22.85 0.92 -4.04
N LYS A 32 -23.14 -0.03 -3.14
CA LYS A 32 -22.14 -0.61 -2.23
C LYS A 32 -21.57 -1.88 -2.85
N GLN A 33 -20.25 -1.94 -2.97
CA GLN A 33 -19.56 -3.17 -3.31
C GLN A 33 -19.08 -3.84 -2.02
N HIS A 34 -19.28 -5.16 -1.94
CA HIS A 34 -18.86 -5.96 -0.80
C HIS A 34 -17.68 -6.84 -1.20
N PHE A 35 -16.67 -6.87 -0.35
CA PHE A 35 -15.52 -7.76 -0.50
C PHE A 35 -15.01 -8.17 0.87
N SER A 36 -14.27 -9.28 0.90
CA SER A 36 -13.61 -9.73 2.10
C SER A 36 -12.18 -10.14 1.81
N VAL A 37 -11.32 -10.04 2.82
CA VAL A 37 -9.94 -10.53 2.74
C VAL A 37 -9.58 -11.23 4.02
N GLU A 38 -8.87 -12.35 3.89
CA GLU A 38 -8.27 -13.04 5.00
C GLU A 38 -6.78 -12.71 5.15
N GLY A 39 -6.31 -12.73 6.38
CA GLY A 39 -4.90 -12.47 6.70
C GLY A 39 -4.61 -12.64 8.18
N MET A 40 -3.38 -12.34 8.57
CA MET A 40 -2.90 -12.46 9.94
C MET A 40 -2.96 -11.13 10.69
N ILE A 41 -3.00 -11.22 12.02
CA ILE A 41 -2.85 -10.06 12.91
C ILE A 41 -1.42 -10.01 13.41
N CYS A 42 -0.84 -8.82 13.37
CA CYS A 42 0.47 -8.58 13.95
C CYS A 42 0.44 -8.46 15.47
N HIS A 43 1.51 -8.90 16.13
CA HIS A 43 1.60 -8.85 17.59
C HIS A 43 1.70 -7.43 18.19
N ASN A 44 2.08 -6.42 17.40
CA ASN A 44 2.22 -5.06 17.92
C ASN A 44 0.86 -4.53 18.38
N GLY A 45 0.80 -4.10 19.64
CA GLY A 45 -0.45 -3.67 20.30
C GLY A 45 -1.46 -4.78 20.60
N PHE A 46 -1.36 -5.97 19.98
CA PHE A 46 -2.28 -7.07 20.25
C PHE A 46 -2.04 -7.65 21.65
N ASP A 47 -2.77 -7.11 22.63
CA ASP A 47 -2.60 -7.41 24.04
C ASP A 47 -3.59 -8.47 24.55
N ARG A 48 -3.59 -8.69 25.88
CA ARG A 48 -4.49 -9.64 26.52
C ARG A 48 -5.97 -9.25 26.38
N ASN A 49 -6.31 -7.97 26.30
CA ASN A 49 -7.70 -7.54 26.09
C ASN A 49 -8.15 -7.87 24.67
N ALA A 50 -7.28 -7.65 23.67
CA ALA A 50 -7.53 -8.05 22.29
C ALA A 50 -7.70 -9.58 22.15
N ALA A 51 -6.82 -10.36 22.80
CA ALA A 51 -6.93 -11.81 22.83
C ALA A 51 -8.24 -12.29 23.50
N GLN A 52 -8.68 -11.61 24.57
CA GLN A 52 -9.96 -11.90 25.21
C GLN A 52 -11.14 -11.55 24.32
N ALA A 53 -11.15 -10.38 23.68
CA ALA A 53 -12.18 -9.95 22.75
C ALA A 53 -12.30 -10.94 21.57
N ALA A 54 -11.16 -11.39 21.02
CA ALA A 54 -11.10 -12.43 20.00
C ALA A 54 -11.78 -13.73 20.46
N CYS A 55 -11.47 -14.25 21.66
CA CYS A 55 -12.12 -15.47 22.16
C CYS A 55 -13.61 -15.27 22.52
N ARG A 56 -13.99 -14.10 23.04
CA ARG A 56 -15.38 -13.75 23.35
C ARG A 56 -16.25 -13.74 22.10
N SER A 57 -15.73 -13.30 20.95
CA SER A 57 -16.44 -13.36 19.67
C SER A 57 -16.84 -14.79 19.25
N LYS A 58 -16.14 -15.80 19.78
CA LYS A 58 -16.42 -17.24 19.59
C LYS A 58 -17.22 -17.85 20.76
N ASN A 59 -17.69 -17.04 21.70
CA ASN A 59 -18.30 -17.45 22.97
C ASN A 59 -17.39 -18.34 23.84
N LYS A 60 -16.09 -18.05 23.86
CA LYS A 60 -15.07 -18.83 24.58
C LYS A 60 -14.22 -17.96 25.51
N LYS A 61 -13.62 -18.58 26.54
CA LYS A 61 -12.63 -17.93 27.40
C LYS A 61 -11.23 -18.05 26.79
N LEU A 62 -10.39 -17.04 27.01
CA LEU A 62 -8.98 -17.08 26.66
C LEU A 62 -8.24 -18.04 27.62
N GLN A 63 -7.68 -19.12 27.09
CA GLN A 63 -6.87 -20.09 27.83
C GLN A 63 -5.38 -19.93 27.56
N MET A 64 -5.02 -19.62 26.31
CA MET A 64 -3.64 -19.43 25.88
C MET A 64 -3.52 -18.12 25.12
N PHE A 65 -2.41 -17.42 25.33
CA PHE A 65 -2.05 -16.22 24.58
C PHE A 65 -0.52 -16.15 24.46
N SER A 66 -0.03 -16.03 23.24
CA SER A 66 1.39 -15.83 22.91
C SER A 66 1.51 -14.72 21.86
N THR A 67 2.39 -13.76 22.12
CA THR A 67 2.76 -12.70 21.18
C THR A 67 3.98 -13.05 20.33
N ASN A 68 4.62 -14.19 20.62
CA ASN A 68 5.79 -14.71 19.91
C ASN A 68 5.48 -16.15 19.49
N TYR A 69 4.39 -16.34 18.76
CA TYR A 69 4.00 -17.66 18.31
C TYR A 69 4.90 -18.09 17.16
N GLU A 70 5.83 -19.00 17.41
CA GLU A 70 6.72 -19.51 16.36
C GLU A 70 5.89 -20.20 15.28
N TRP A 71 5.93 -19.66 14.07
CA TRP A 71 5.27 -20.20 12.90
C TRP A 71 6.12 -19.92 11.67
N GLU A 72 6.43 -20.98 10.93
CA GLU A 72 7.06 -20.89 9.61
C GLU A 72 6.04 -21.33 8.57
N ALA A 73 5.85 -20.52 7.53
CA ALA A 73 5.00 -20.90 6.41
C ALA A 73 5.61 -22.10 5.66
N SER A 74 4.85 -23.19 5.51
CA SER A 74 5.31 -24.32 4.69
C SER A 74 5.17 -23.95 3.21
N SER A 75 6.28 -24.04 2.45
CA SER A 75 6.27 -23.82 0.99
C SER A 75 5.45 -24.87 0.21
N THR A 76 4.91 -25.89 0.88
CA THR A 76 4.21 -27.04 0.27
C THR A 76 2.79 -27.27 0.78
N ASP A 77 2.33 -26.56 1.81
CA ASP A 77 1.05 -26.88 2.47
C ASP A 77 -0.12 -26.00 1.99
N LEU A 78 -1.18 -26.66 1.54
CA LEU A 78 -2.43 -26.06 1.09
C LEU A 78 -3.21 -25.36 2.22
N HIS A 79 -2.79 -25.54 3.48
CA HIS A 79 -3.43 -24.98 4.68
C HIS A 79 -2.98 -23.54 5.04
N ASP A 80 -2.04 -22.94 4.29
CA ASP A 80 -1.51 -21.59 4.54
C ASP A 80 -2.04 -20.53 3.56
N LYS A 81 -3.16 -20.85 2.92
CA LYS A 81 -3.88 -19.98 1.99
C LYS A 81 -4.86 -19.09 2.75
N CYS A 82 -4.87 -17.81 2.40
CA CYS A 82 -5.90 -16.87 2.75
C CYS A 82 -6.76 -16.63 1.51
N TYR A 83 -7.97 -16.14 1.71
CA TYR A 83 -8.88 -15.86 0.62
C TYR A 83 -9.20 -14.37 0.55
N PHE A 84 -9.22 -13.85 -0.66
CA PHE A 84 -9.93 -12.61 -0.94
C PHE A 84 -11.16 -12.97 -1.77
N GLU A 85 -12.29 -12.37 -1.43
CA GLU A 85 -13.57 -12.63 -2.07
C GLU A 85 -14.19 -11.31 -2.53
N TYR A 86 -14.56 -11.22 -3.80
CA TYR A 86 -15.30 -10.08 -4.35
C TYR A 86 -16.50 -10.61 -5.12
N ASN A 87 -17.71 -10.10 -4.83
CA ASN A 87 -18.96 -10.56 -5.45
C ASN A 87 -19.14 -12.10 -5.43
N SER A 88 -18.72 -12.75 -4.34
CA SER A 88 -18.79 -14.20 -4.14
C SER A 88 -17.85 -15.06 -4.98
N ASP A 89 -16.82 -14.47 -5.59
CA ASP A 89 -15.73 -15.21 -6.23
C ASP A 89 -14.48 -15.19 -5.32
N PRO A 90 -14.19 -16.30 -4.59
CA PRO A 90 -13.01 -16.39 -3.75
C PRO A 90 -11.76 -16.73 -4.57
N PHE A 91 -10.69 -15.97 -4.36
CA PHE A 91 -9.36 -16.28 -4.87
C PHE A 91 -8.34 -16.45 -3.75
N VAL A 92 -7.36 -17.30 -4.02
CA VAL A 92 -6.28 -17.61 -3.08
C VAL A 92 -5.26 -16.47 -3.08
N VAL A 93 -4.97 -15.96 -1.89
CA VAL A 93 -3.90 -15.00 -1.61
C VAL A 93 -2.94 -15.57 -0.56
N PRO A 94 -1.67 -15.12 -0.54
CA PRO A 94 -0.79 -15.39 0.59
C PRO A 94 -1.44 -14.87 1.89
N CYS A 95 -1.33 -15.65 2.97
CA CYS A 95 -1.67 -15.14 4.29
C CYS A 95 -0.56 -14.21 4.79
N ASP A 96 -0.63 -12.93 4.44
CA ASP A 96 0.23 -11.88 4.99
C ASP A 96 -0.46 -11.18 6.19
N PHE A 97 0.24 -10.31 6.91
CA PHE A 97 -0.35 -9.50 7.97
C PHE A 97 -1.25 -8.40 7.36
N ILE A 98 -2.47 -8.25 7.89
CA ILE A 98 -3.45 -7.31 7.33
C ILE A 98 -4.01 -6.32 8.34
N LEU A 99 -3.86 -6.56 9.64
CA LEU A 99 -4.23 -5.61 10.70
C LEU A 99 -3.15 -5.58 11.78
N ASP A 100 -3.00 -4.42 12.41
CA ASP A 100 -1.99 -4.13 13.41
C ASP A 100 -2.52 -3.16 14.50
N ASN A 101 -1.79 -3.05 15.61
CA ASN A 101 -2.01 -2.10 16.70
C ASN A 101 -3.44 -2.10 17.28
N PHE A 102 -3.94 -3.30 17.61
CA PHE A 102 -5.23 -3.40 18.29
C PHE A 102 -5.19 -2.72 19.66
N SER A 103 -6.17 -1.85 19.96
CA SER A 103 -6.40 -1.32 21.29
C SER A 103 -7.81 -1.63 21.73
N CYS A 104 -7.93 -2.55 22.69
CA CYS A 104 -9.20 -3.06 23.18
C CYS A 104 -9.39 -2.70 24.66
N THR A 105 -10.60 -2.29 25.02
CA THR A 105 -11.00 -2.18 26.42
C THR A 105 -11.26 -3.56 27.01
N SER A 106 -11.26 -3.66 28.35
CA SER A 106 -11.43 -4.94 29.05
C SER A 106 -12.83 -5.55 28.88
N ASP A 107 -13.83 -4.77 28.47
CA ASP A 107 -15.21 -5.16 28.21
C ASP A 107 -15.49 -5.45 26.72
N ALA A 108 -14.52 -5.23 25.82
CA ALA A 108 -14.66 -5.55 24.40
C ALA A 108 -15.10 -7.01 24.20
N THR A 109 -16.15 -7.21 23.41
CA THR A 109 -16.76 -8.53 23.16
C THR A 109 -16.28 -9.17 21.87
N SER A 110 -15.73 -8.36 20.96
CA SER A 110 -15.10 -8.79 19.73
C SER A 110 -14.00 -7.82 19.29
N LEU A 111 -13.18 -8.21 18.32
CA LEU A 111 -12.19 -7.30 17.72
C LEU A 111 -12.83 -6.11 16.99
N ASN A 112 -14.14 -6.18 16.68
CA ASN A 112 -14.89 -5.06 16.12
C ASN A 112 -15.10 -3.92 17.12
N ASP A 113 -14.96 -4.19 18.43
CA ASP A 113 -15.10 -3.19 19.50
C ASP A 113 -13.79 -2.45 19.78
N CYS A 114 -12.70 -2.86 19.13
CA CYS A 114 -11.37 -2.32 19.33
C CYS A 114 -11.03 -1.26 18.27
N THR A 115 -10.03 -0.44 18.56
CA THR A 115 -9.34 0.34 17.53
C THR A 115 -8.16 -0.46 16.97
N TYR A 116 -7.75 -0.15 15.74
CA TYR A 116 -6.67 -0.81 15.02
C TYR A 116 -6.16 0.13 13.91
N THR A 117 -4.98 -0.14 13.37
CA THR A 117 -4.52 0.57 12.17
C THR A 117 -5.36 0.19 10.96
N PRO A 118 -5.49 1.08 9.96
CA PRO A 118 -6.14 0.74 8.71
C PRO A 118 -5.57 -0.52 8.06
N LEU A 119 -6.42 -1.20 7.30
CA LEU A 119 -6.11 -2.47 6.66
C LEU A 119 -4.82 -2.41 5.81
N PHE A 120 -3.98 -3.43 5.94
CA PHE A 120 -2.65 -3.59 5.32
C PHE A 120 -1.57 -2.62 5.80
N GLN A 121 -1.85 -1.82 6.83
CA GLN A 121 -0.85 -0.95 7.45
C GLN A 121 -0.29 -1.61 8.70
N HIS A 122 0.87 -2.22 8.54
CA HIS A 122 1.57 -2.93 9.59
C HIS A 122 3.09 -2.76 9.40
N GLN A 123 3.85 -2.74 10.50
CA GLN A 123 5.32 -2.68 10.45
C GLN A 123 5.98 -4.04 10.72
N CYS A 124 5.27 -5.09 10.34
CA CYS A 124 5.50 -6.43 10.89
C CYS A 124 6.45 -7.28 10.03
N THR A 125 7.39 -7.93 10.69
CA THR A 125 8.30 -8.90 10.10
C THR A 125 7.74 -10.32 10.23
N ASN A 126 8.35 -11.29 9.54
CA ASN A 126 7.88 -12.68 9.50
C ASN A 126 7.84 -13.41 10.86
N ASP A 127 8.29 -12.80 11.96
CA ASP A 127 8.33 -13.45 13.28
C ASP A 127 7.29 -12.87 14.26
N MET A 128 6.46 -11.92 13.80
CA MET A 128 5.53 -11.14 14.64
C MET A 128 4.15 -11.78 14.78
N HIS A 129 4.12 -13.10 14.91
CA HIS A 129 2.90 -13.91 14.91
C HIS A 129 2.25 -13.98 16.29
N VAL A 130 0.92 -13.85 16.31
CA VAL A 130 0.11 -14.03 17.52
C VAL A 130 -0.51 -15.42 17.52
N GLY A 131 -0.54 -16.06 18.68
CA GLY A 131 -1.31 -17.27 18.94
C GLY A 131 -2.28 -17.06 20.11
N ILE A 132 -3.53 -17.47 19.95
CA ILE A 132 -4.51 -17.58 21.03
C ILE A 132 -4.99 -19.04 21.15
N GLY A 133 -5.54 -19.38 22.31
CA GLY A 133 -6.28 -20.63 22.51
C GLY A 133 -7.57 -20.32 23.24
N CYS A 134 -8.69 -20.54 22.57
CA CYS A 134 -10.02 -20.21 23.09
C CYS A 134 -10.76 -21.48 23.51
N ALA A 135 -11.02 -21.65 24.80
CA ALA A 135 -11.76 -22.82 25.31
C ALA A 135 -12.64 -22.51 26.53
N GLY A 136 -13.54 -23.44 26.83
CA GLY A 136 -14.60 -23.24 27.83
C GLY A 136 -15.67 -22.24 27.36
N THR A 137 -16.79 -22.16 28.06
CA THR A 137 -17.86 -21.18 27.77
C THR A 137 -17.52 -19.84 28.39
N TYR A 138 -17.64 -18.76 27.61
CA TYR A 138 -17.64 -17.41 28.14
C TYR A 138 -19.02 -17.12 28.74
N GLU A 139 -19.05 -16.78 30.02
CA GLU A 139 -20.25 -16.30 30.70
C GLU A 139 -20.01 -14.82 30.99
N PRO A 140 -20.78 -13.89 30.38
CA PRO A 140 -20.68 -12.49 30.71
C PRO A 140 -20.97 -12.30 32.21
N PRO A 141 -20.29 -11.38 32.90
CA PRO A 141 -20.66 -11.07 34.28
C PRO A 141 -22.12 -10.61 34.35
N THR A 142 -22.95 -11.35 35.07
CA THR A 142 -24.38 -11.06 35.26
C THR A 142 -24.54 -9.94 36.29
N THR A 143 -24.47 -8.65 35.93
CA THR A 143 -25.06 -7.58 36.78
C THR A 143 -25.27 -6.25 36.06
N THR A 144 -26.55 -5.84 36.12
CA THR A 144 -27.18 -4.49 36.13
C THR A 144 -26.57 -3.35 35.32
N THR A 145 -27.27 -3.03 34.24
CA THR A 145 -27.45 -1.75 33.56
C THR A 145 -26.91 -0.50 34.28
N THR A 146 -25.81 0.04 33.76
CA THR A 146 -25.69 1.48 33.50
C THR A 146 -25.22 1.64 32.05
N VAL A 147 -26.15 1.98 31.17
CA VAL A 147 -25.85 2.35 29.79
C VAL A 147 -25.15 3.69 29.81
N SER A 148 -23.81 3.70 29.76
CA SER A 148 -23.07 4.80 29.18
C SER A 148 -23.03 4.56 27.68
N THR A 149 -23.81 5.35 26.94
CA THR A 149 -23.72 5.43 25.49
C THR A 149 -22.29 5.82 25.09
N SER A 150 -21.47 4.82 24.78
CA SER A 150 -20.19 5.01 24.11
C SER A 150 -20.47 5.39 22.66
N THR A 151 -20.06 6.59 22.30
CA THR A 151 -20.05 7.08 20.91
C THR A 151 -19.22 6.16 20.03
N LYS A 152 -19.82 5.74 18.90
CA LYS A 152 -19.19 5.02 17.80
C LYS A 152 -17.75 5.48 17.52
N ALA A 153 -16.91 4.48 17.24
CA ALA A 153 -15.54 4.58 16.77
C ALA A 153 -15.29 5.74 15.80
N SER A 154 -14.29 6.56 16.14
CA SER A 154 -13.52 7.28 15.12
C SER A 154 -12.52 6.29 14.53
N VAL A 155 -12.67 6.04 13.23
CA VAL A 155 -11.63 5.45 12.39
C VAL A 155 -10.37 6.29 12.56
N VAL A 156 -9.23 5.67 12.88
CA VAL A 156 -7.94 6.36 12.84
C VAL A 156 -7.77 6.87 11.42
N THR A 157 -7.70 8.19 11.25
CA THR A 157 -7.53 8.81 9.95
C THR A 157 -6.22 8.31 9.35
N PRO A 158 -6.21 7.69 8.15
CA PRO A 158 -4.97 7.22 7.55
C PRO A 158 -4.01 8.40 7.38
N THR A 159 -2.72 8.14 7.54
CA THR A 159 -1.69 9.18 7.37
C THR A 159 -1.75 9.74 5.95
N PRO A 160 -1.26 10.98 5.73
CA PRO A 160 -1.24 11.57 4.39
C PRO A 160 -0.51 10.69 3.36
N ASP A 161 0.62 10.08 3.75
CA ASP A 161 1.41 9.21 2.87
C ASP A 161 0.60 8.00 2.43
N GLU A 162 -0.16 7.39 3.34
CA GLU A 162 -1.01 6.25 3.02
C GLU A 162 -2.10 6.62 2.01
N GLN A 163 -2.65 7.84 2.05
CA GLN A 163 -3.75 8.24 1.16
C GLN A 163 -3.30 8.74 -0.21
N THR A 164 -2.01 9.08 -0.41
CA THR A 164 -1.54 9.80 -1.60
C THR A 164 -1.93 9.10 -2.90
N VAL A 165 -1.52 7.85 -3.08
CA VAL A 165 -1.76 7.10 -4.34
C VAL A 165 -3.26 6.99 -4.63
N THR A 166 -4.04 6.51 -3.66
CA THR A 166 -5.50 6.39 -3.80
C THR A 166 -6.17 7.75 -4.03
N GLY A 167 -5.72 8.80 -3.34
CA GLY A 167 -6.27 10.15 -3.41
C GLY A 167 -6.05 10.79 -4.77
N VAL A 168 -4.87 10.61 -5.36
CA VAL A 168 -4.55 11.04 -6.73
C VAL A 168 -5.40 10.26 -7.72
N LEU A 169 -5.36 8.94 -7.66
CA LEU A 169 -6.08 8.11 -8.63
C LEU A 169 -7.60 8.34 -8.60
N ASN A 170 -8.20 8.57 -7.43
CA ASN A 170 -9.65 8.78 -7.32
C ASN A 170 -10.14 10.12 -7.89
N ARG A 171 -9.26 11.14 -7.97
CA ARG A 171 -9.63 12.46 -8.50
C ARG A 171 -9.29 12.63 -9.98
N HIS A 172 -8.67 11.62 -10.59
CA HIS A 172 -8.32 11.58 -12.00
C HIS A 172 -9.07 10.44 -12.71
N ASN A 173 -9.35 10.61 -14.01
CA ASN A 173 -10.03 9.61 -14.84
C ASN A 173 -9.06 8.93 -15.81
N TRP A 174 -7.83 8.66 -15.37
CA TRP A 174 -6.82 8.01 -16.22
C TRP A 174 -7.19 6.55 -16.47
N THR A 175 -7.01 6.13 -17.73
CA THR A 175 -7.24 4.77 -18.21
C THR A 175 -5.99 4.31 -18.98
N ASP A 176 -5.93 3.03 -19.33
CA ASP A 176 -4.79 2.48 -20.07
C ASP A 176 -3.45 2.78 -19.38
N ILE A 177 -3.42 2.52 -18.08
CA ILE A 177 -2.31 2.89 -17.21
C ILE A 177 -1.21 1.83 -17.27
N GLY A 178 0.03 2.28 -17.42
CA GLY A 178 1.23 1.53 -17.11
C GLY A 178 1.92 2.17 -15.90
N ALA A 179 2.14 1.40 -14.84
CA ALA A 179 2.61 1.94 -13.57
C ALA A 179 4.00 1.41 -13.20
N ALA A 180 4.99 2.31 -13.11
CA ALA A 180 6.31 2.07 -12.54
C ALA A 180 6.30 2.46 -11.06
N ILE A 181 6.52 1.49 -10.19
CA ILE A 181 6.28 1.64 -8.74
C ILE A 181 7.53 1.26 -7.98
N ASP A 182 8.04 2.23 -7.21
CA ASP A 182 9.07 2.00 -6.21
C ASP A 182 8.51 1.12 -5.09
N VAL A 183 9.16 -0.02 -4.86
CA VAL A 183 8.82 -0.95 -3.77
C VAL A 183 9.96 -1.17 -2.79
N THR A 184 10.86 -0.20 -2.64
CA THR A 184 11.91 -0.21 -1.61
C THR A 184 11.31 -0.09 -0.20
N GLY A 185 12.16 -0.28 0.82
CA GLY A 185 11.70 -0.38 2.21
C GLY A 185 10.97 0.89 2.71
N SER A 186 11.41 2.08 2.29
CA SER A 186 10.85 3.37 2.70
C SER A 186 9.45 3.62 2.14
N MET A 187 9.13 3.00 1.00
CA MET A 187 7.86 3.17 0.30
C MET A 187 6.71 2.31 0.84
N SER A 188 6.97 1.48 1.87
CA SER A 188 6.01 0.57 2.48
C SER A 188 4.66 1.20 2.83
N GLU A 189 4.66 2.39 3.43
CA GLU A 189 3.42 3.12 3.78
C GLU A 189 2.63 3.58 2.54
N CYS A 190 3.32 3.85 1.43
CA CYS A 190 2.73 4.42 0.23
C CYS A 190 2.17 3.35 -0.71
N TYR A 191 2.86 2.20 -0.83
CA TYR A 191 2.36 1.07 -1.60
C TYR A 191 1.47 0.09 -0.81
N ALA A 192 1.33 0.22 0.52
CA ALA A 192 0.41 -0.59 1.31
C ALA A 192 -1.06 -0.50 0.82
N GLN A 193 -1.44 0.59 0.12
CA GLN A 193 -2.76 0.71 -0.50
C GLN A 193 -2.83 0.20 -1.95
N ILE A 194 -1.70 -0.16 -2.55
CA ILE A 194 -1.64 -0.62 -3.94
C ILE A 194 -2.35 -1.96 -4.10
N ASP A 195 -2.39 -2.84 -3.09
CA ASP A 195 -3.21 -4.08 -3.14
C ASP A 195 -4.69 -3.80 -3.46
N GLN A 196 -5.21 -2.69 -2.93
CA GLN A 196 -6.58 -2.25 -3.16
C GLN A 196 -6.76 -1.64 -4.55
N TRP A 197 -5.76 -0.90 -5.04
CA TRP A 197 -5.73 -0.44 -6.42
C TRP A 197 -5.56 -1.59 -7.41
N MET A 198 -4.78 -2.62 -7.09
CA MET A 198 -4.59 -3.82 -7.90
C MET A 198 -5.91 -4.62 -7.99
N ALA A 199 -6.64 -4.74 -6.89
CA ALA A 199 -7.99 -5.32 -6.87
C ALA A 199 -9.00 -4.50 -7.71
N LEU A 200 -8.98 -3.16 -7.62
CA LEU A 200 -9.86 -2.27 -8.41
C LEU A 200 -9.45 -2.16 -9.89
N SER A 201 -8.17 -2.30 -10.19
CA SER A 201 -7.64 -2.26 -11.56
C SER A 201 -7.97 -3.54 -12.31
N HIS A 202 -8.03 -4.68 -11.61
CA HIS A 202 -8.50 -5.93 -12.18
C HIS A 202 -9.98 -5.84 -12.61
N THR A 203 -10.83 -5.16 -11.84
CA THR A 203 -12.27 -5.04 -12.13
C THR A 203 -12.58 -3.98 -13.19
N ASN A 204 -11.91 -2.83 -13.15
CA ASN A 204 -12.20 -1.71 -14.06
C ASN A 204 -11.25 -1.62 -15.28
N LYS A 205 -10.26 -2.50 -15.39
CA LYS A 205 -9.23 -2.53 -16.44
C LYS A 205 -8.48 -1.20 -16.65
N LEU A 206 -8.43 -0.36 -15.61
CA LEU A 206 -7.78 0.95 -15.68
C LEU A 206 -6.27 0.83 -15.84
N VAL A 207 -5.67 -0.15 -15.18
CA VAL A 207 -4.24 -0.47 -15.29
C VAL A 207 -4.07 -1.71 -16.13
N GLN A 208 -3.20 -1.63 -17.13
CA GLN A 208 -2.85 -2.75 -17.99
C GLN A 208 -1.55 -3.42 -17.55
N TYR A 209 -0.62 -2.66 -16.95
CA TYR A 209 0.71 -3.15 -16.63
C TYR A 209 1.29 -2.54 -15.35
N PHE A 210 1.95 -3.39 -14.55
CA PHE A 210 2.75 -2.98 -13.40
C PHE A 210 4.22 -3.34 -13.64
N ALA A 211 5.11 -2.42 -13.31
CA ALA A 211 6.53 -2.67 -13.11
C ALA A 211 6.90 -2.25 -11.68
N PHE A 212 7.22 -3.22 -10.84
CA PHE A 212 7.71 -2.98 -9.49
C PHE A 212 9.23 -2.98 -9.51
N PHE A 213 9.87 -1.99 -8.89
CA PHE A 213 11.33 -1.93 -8.83
C PHE A 213 11.86 -1.81 -7.40
N ASN A 214 13.00 -2.44 -7.14
CA ASN A 214 13.57 -2.60 -5.79
C ASN A 214 15.04 -2.17 -5.69
N ASP A 215 15.52 -1.44 -6.72
CA ASP A 215 16.89 -0.96 -6.87
C ASP A 215 17.96 -2.06 -6.95
N GLY A 216 17.70 -3.06 -7.78
CA GLY A 216 18.75 -3.98 -8.27
C GLY A 216 18.95 -5.27 -7.49
N ASP A 217 17.92 -5.85 -6.86
CA ASP A 217 17.96 -7.20 -6.27
C ASP A 217 19.12 -7.44 -5.26
N LYS A 218 19.40 -6.44 -4.41
CA LYS A 218 20.54 -6.44 -3.45
C LYS A 218 21.92 -6.43 -4.12
N THR A 219 22.01 -6.00 -5.38
CA THR A 219 23.29 -5.67 -6.02
C THR A 219 24.02 -4.65 -5.15
N GLU A 220 25.29 -4.91 -4.83
CA GLU A 220 26.11 -3.98 -4.05
C GLU A 220 26.16 -2.62 -4.74
N ASP A 221 26.13 -1.53 -3.97
CA ASP A 221 26.00 -0.17 -4.53
C ASP A 221 27.09 0.18 -5.55
N LYS A 222 28.32 -0.35 -5.35
CA LYS A 222 29.45 -0.16 -6.28
C LYS A 222 29.28 -0.86 -7.63
N ASP A 223 28.43 -1.87 -7.70
CA ASP A 223 28.22 -2.71 -8.87
C ASP A 223 26.92 -2.32 -9.62
N LYS A 224 26.15 -1.37 -9.10
CA LYS A 224 24.97 -0.81 -9.78
C LYS A 224 25.38 0.00 -11.01
N VAL A 225 25.00 -0.48 -12.19
CA VAL A 225 25.31 0.17 -13.47
C VAL A 225 24.05 0.79 -14.06
N ILE A 226 24.08 2.11 -14.29
CA ILE A 226 22.97 2.85 -14.93
C ILE A 226 22.58 2.20 -16.26
N GLY A 227 21.30 1.90 -16.40
CA GLY A 227 20.71 1.21 -17.55
C GLY A 227 20.72 -0.30 -17.44
N SER A 228 21.25 -0.86 -16.35
CA SER A 228 21.34 -2.30 -16.08
C SER A 228 21.38 -2.59 -14.58
N THR A 229 20.74 -1.75 -13.76
CA THR A 229 20.71 -1.91 -12.30
C THR A 229 19.93 -3.17 -11.91
N GLY A 230 18.89 -3.52 -12.67
CA GLY A 230 18.09 -4.72 -12.45
C GLY A 230 16.97 -4.50 -11.42
N GLY A 231 16.45 -5.59 -10.84
CA GLY A 231 15.43 -5.47 -9.80
C GLY A 231 14.08 -4.95 -10.25
N ILE A 232 13.73 -5.09 -11.54
CA ILE A 232 12.46 -4.66 -12.12
C ILE A 232 11.61 -5.89 -12.46
N TYR A 233 10.38 -5.91 -11.95
CA TYR A 233 9.46 -7.02 -12.04
C TYR A 233 8.15 -6.59 -12.70
N GLY A 234 7.91 -7.12 -13.90
CA GLY A 234 6.77 -6.81 -14.74
C GLY A 234 5.61 -7.80 -14.62
N VAL A 235 4.38 -7.31 -14.76
CA VAL A 235 3.19 -8.15 -14.85
C VAL A 235 2.04 -7.44 -15.54
N HIS A 236 1.36 -8.11 -16.46
CA HIS A 236 0.10 -7.64 -17.01
C HIS A 236 -1.05 -7.92 -16.05
N THR A 237 -1.95 -6.97 -15.87
CA THR A 237 -3.12 -7.16 -14.99
C THR A 237 -4.08 -8.23 -15.51
N SER A 238 -4.04 -8.53 -16.81
CA SER A 238 -4.76 -9.64 -17.43
C SER A 238 -4.27 -11.02 -17.00
N GLU A 239 -3.06 -11.14 -16.43
CA GLU A 239 -2.55 -12.39 -15.85
C GLU A 239 -3.21 -12.73 -14.50
N GLY A 240 -4.06 -11.84 -13.99
CA GLY A 240 -4.85 -12.04 -12.78
C GLY A 240 -4.17 -11.50 -11.52
N ILE A 241 -5.01 -11.11 -10.56
CA ILE A 241 -4.56 -10.45 -9.33
C ILE A 241 -3.54 -11.27 -8.54
N SER A 242 -3.65 -12.61 -8.51
CA SER A 242 -2.69 -13.47 -7.83
C SER A 242 -1.28 -13.38 -8.43
N LYS A 243 -1.17 -13.26 -9.76
CA LYS A 243 0.13 -13.08 -10.43
C LYS A 243 0.70 -11.72 -10.11
N VAL A 244 -0.13 -10.68 -10.09
CA VAL A 244 0.29 -9.32 -9.75
C VAL A 244 0.84 -9.26 -8.31
N LEU A 245 0.10 -9.79 -7.34
CA LEU A 245 0.52 -9.84 -5.93
C LEU A 245 1.81 -10.67 -5.74
N ALA A 246 1.93 -11.79 -6.46
CA ALA A 246 3.15 -12.60 -6.43
C ALA A 246 4.35 -11.82 -6.98
N THR A 247 4.19 -11.11 -8.10
CA THR A 247 5.24 -10.28 -8.69
C THR A 247 5.67 -9.15 -7.74
N LEU A 248 4.73 -8.47 -7.10
CA LEU A 248 5.02 -7.46 -6.06
C LEU A 248 5.82 -8.08 -4.90
N LYS A 249 5.37 -9.23 -4.38
CA LYS A 249 6.04 -9.92 -3.28
C LYS A 249 7.47 -10.33 -3.65
N THR A 250 7.68 -10.84 -4.86
CA THR A 250 9.01 -11.19 -5.38
C THR A 250 9.91 -9.97 -5.44
N ALA A 251 9.42 -8.85 -6.00
CA ALA A 251 10.19 -7.60 -6.06
C ALA A 251 10.64 -7.15 -4.66
N LYS A 252 9.72 -7.09 -3.70
CA LYS A 252 10.04 -6.70 -2.31
C LYS A 252 11.01 -7.64 -1.59
N THR A 253 10.94 -8.94 -1.89
CA THR A 253 11.79 -9.94 -1.21
C THR A 253 13.22 -9.92 -1.75
N ASN A 254 13.35 -9.62 -3.04
CA ASN A 254 14.64 -9.66 -3.73
C ASN A 254 15.47 -8.40 -3.51
N GLY A 255 14.88 -7.27 -3.12
CA GLY A 255 15.58 -6.02 -2.86
C GLY A 255 14.77 -5.02 -2.04
N HIS A 256 15.45 -4.06 -1.41
CA HIS A 256 14.82 -3.06 -0.55
C HIS A 256 15.47 -1.66 -0.69
N GLY A 257 16.23 -1.40 -1.76
CA GLY A 257 17.06 -0.20 -1.89
C GLY A 257 18.55 -0.42 -1.53
N GLY A 258 19.25 0.66 -1.21
CA GLY A 258 20.67 0.64 -0.82
C GLY A 258 21.20 2.02 -0.43
N ASP A 259 22.12 2.56 -1.23
CA ASP A 259 22.80 3.85 -1.04
C ASP A 259 21.92 5.11 -1.12
N GLY A 260 20.61 4.97 -1.35
CA GLY A 260 19.66 6.07 -1.41
C GLY A 260 19.14 6.33 -2.82
N PRO A 261 19.98 6.64 -3.83
CA PRO A 261 19.51 6.83 -5.21
C PRO A 261 19.05 5.53 -5.87
N GLU A 262 17.93 5.57 -6.60
CA GLU A 262 17.29 4.37 -7.17
C GLU A 262 17.21 4.37 -8.71
N ASN A 263 16.71 3.28 -9.31
CA ASN A 263 16.65 3.04 -10.76
C ASN A 263 15.27 3.30 -11.39
N ASP A 264 14.67 4.43 -11.04
CA ASP A 264 13.32 4.81 -11.45
C ASP A 264 13.15 4.89 -12.98
N ILE A 265 14.13 5.46 -13.70
CA ILE A 265 14.00 5.68 -15.14
C ILE A 265 14.08 4.35 -15.91
N GLU A 266 14.91 3.41 -15.47
CA GLU A 266 14.91 2.04 -15.98
C GLU A 266 13.54 1.39 -15.83
N ALA A 267 12.88 1.53 -14.67
CA ALA A 267 11.53 1.00 -14.43
C ALA A 267 10.46 1.66 -15.31
N ILE A 268 10.54 2.97 -15.53
CA ILE A 268 9.67 3.69 -16.47
C ILE A 268 9.86 3.19 -17.90
N LEU A 269 11.10 3.08 -18.36
CA LEU A 269 11.41 2.58 -19.71
C LEU A 269 10.94 1.15 -19.90
N TYR A 270 11.14 0.31 -18.88
CA TYR A 270 10.64 -1.07 -18.85
C TYR A 270 9.11 -1.12 -18.95
N THR A 271 8.41 -0.24 -18.23
CA THR A 271 6.94 -0.10 -18.31
C THR A 271 6.48 0.27 -19.72
N ILE A 272 7.10 1.28 -20.34
CA ILE A 272 6.75 1.75 -21.68
C ILE A 272 6.99 0.63 -22.72
N ALA A 273 8.09 -0.10 -22.60
CA ALA A 273 8.45 -1.17 -23.52
C ALA A 273 7.46 -2.34 -23.47
N ASN A 274 6.97 -2.69 -22.27
CA ASN A 274 6.08 -3.83 -22.07
C ASN A 274 4.59 -3.46 -22.12
N CYS A 275 4.24 -2.17 -22.07
CA CYS A 275 2.89 -1.69 -22.33
C CYS A 275 2.87 -0.58 -23.38
N PRO A 276 3.11 -0.91 -24.66
CA PRO A 276 3.08 0.08 -25.74
C PRO A 276 1.70 0.72 -25.91
N THR A 277 0.63 0.01 -25.55
CA THR A 277 -0.77 0.47 -25.57
C THR A 277 -1.15 1.38 -24.40
N CYS A 278 -0.35 1.42 -23.33
CA CYS A 278 -0.65 2.27 -22.18
C CYS A 278 -0.52 3.76 -22.55
N GLU A 279 -1.59 4.53 -22.44
CA GLU A 279 -1.57 5.97 -22.72
C GLU A 279 -1.04 6.78 -21.53
N ASN A 280 -1.32 6.30 -20.31
CA ASN A 280 -0.96 7.01 -19.08
C ASN A 280 0.14 6.26 -18.34
N ILE A 281 1.37 6.77 -18.43
CA ILE A 281 2.50 6.22 -17.67
C ILE A 281 2.58 6.93 -16.32
N ILE A 282 2.34 6.17 -15.25
CA ILE A 282 2.40 6.66 -13.87
C ILE A 282 3.71 6.16 -13.25
N HIS A 283 4.39 7.07 -12.55
CA HIS A 283 5.54 6.76 -11.73
C HIS A 283 5.23 7.11 -10.28
N ILE A 284 5.22 6.11 -9.39
CA ILE A 284 5.04 6.31 -7.95
C ILE A 284 6.42 6.29 -7.30
N ALA A 285 6.83 7.43 -6.72
CA ALA A 285 8.22 7.69 -6.33
C ALA A 285 8.34 8.19 -4.89
N ASP A 286 9.42 7.82 -4.20
CA ASP A 286 9.78 8.36 -2.88
C ASP A 286 10.32 9.79 -3.00
N ASN A 287 9.73 10.73 -2.26
CA ASN A 287 10.20 12.12 -2.20
C ASN A 287 11.61 12.26 -1.57
N GLY A 288 12.03 11.31 -0.74
CA GLY A 288 13.33 11.31 -0.06
C GLY A 288 14.49 10.86 -0.95
N VAL A 289 14.20 10.31 -2.13
CA VAL A 289 15.16 9.65 -3.01
C VAL A 289 15.25 10.39 -4.35
N THR A 290 16.47 10.46 -4.89
CA THR A 290 16.72 11.00 -6.24
C THR A 290 17.06 9.86 -7.19
N PRO A 291 16.42 9.76 -8.37
CA PRO A 291 16.78 8.73 -9.33
C PRO A 291 18.24 8.85 -9.76
N ARG A 292 18.98 7.73 -9.70
CA ARG A 292 20.38 7.62 -10.15
C ARG A 292 20.50 7.79 -11.66
N ASP A 293 19.50 7.31 -12.36
CA ASP A 293 19.50 7.05 -13.79
C ASP A 293 18.78 8.15 -14.58
N LEU A 294 18.65 9.37 -14.02
CA LEU A 294 18.10 10.55 -14.69
C LEU A 294 18.73 10.84 -16.06
N ILE A 295 19.97 10.39 -16.29
CA ILE A 295 20.63 10.52 -17.60
C ILE A 295 19.89 9.75 -18.71
N LEU A 296 19.12 8.71 -18.35
CA LEU A 296 18.30 7.92 -19.27
C LEU A 296 16.96 8.58 -19.62
N LEU A 297 16.61 9.70 -18.96
CA LEU A 297 15.33 10.38 -19.17
C LEU A 297 15.15 10.86 -20.61
N ASN A 298 16.25 11.11 -21.34
CA ASN A 298 16.24 11.43 -22.76
C ASN A 298 15.72 10.30 -23.67
N ARG A 299 15.57 9.07 -23.13
CA ARG A 299 14.99 7.91 -23.84
C ARG A 299 13.50 7.73 -23.59
N VAL A 300 12.93 8.48 -22.64
CA VAL A 300 11.51 8.36 -22.28
C VAL A 300 10.66 9.08 -23.35
N THR A 301 9.78 8.32 -24.00
CA THR A 301 9.01 8.78 -25.17
C THR A 301 7.57 9.14 -24.86
N LYS A 302 7.11 8.95 -23.62
CA LYS A 302 5.75 9.24 -23.17
C LYS A 302 5.76 10.21 -21.99
N PRO A 303 4.75 11.09 -21.85
CA PRO A 303 4.58 11.92 -20.67
C PRO A 303 4.45 11.08 -19.39
N ILE A 304 5.22 11.44 -18.36
CA ILE A 304 5.22 10.73 -17.08
C ILE A 304 4.41 11.50 -16.04
N LYS A 305 3.44 10.81 -15.44
CA LYS A 305 2.63 11.31 -14.32
C LYS A 305 3.30 10.86 -13.02
N VAL A 306 3.99 11.76 -12.34
CA VAL A 306 4.72 11.44 -11.11
C VAL A 306 3.78 11.61 -9.92
N ILE A 307 3.56 10.55 -9.17
CA ILE A 307 2.87 10.56 -7.88
C ILE A 307 3.94 10.54 -6.79
N VAL A 308 4.00 11.61 -6.00
CA VAL A 308 5.02 11.78 -4.96
C VAL A 308 4.53 11.23 -3.64
N CYS A 309 5.26 10.23 -3.14
CA CYS A 309 5.06 9.60 -1.84
C CYS A 309 6.03 10.14 -0.79
N LYS A 310 5.75 9.88 0.49
CA LYS A 310 6.60 10.32 1.62
C LYS A 310 6.76 11.85 1.69
N LEU A 311 5.66 12.56 1.45
CA LEU A 311 5.61 14.03 1.49
C LEU A 311 5.00 14.51 2.81
N SER A 312 5.81 14.55 3.86
CA SER A 312 5.40 15.08 5.16
C SER A 312 5.12 16.58 5.12
N ALA A 313 4.19 17.05 5.96
CA ALA A 313 3.84 18.47 6.06
C ALA A 313 5.09 19.35 6.25
N GLY A 314 5.23 20.38 5.41
CA GLY A 314 6.39 21.29 5.44
C GLY A 314 7.63 20.78 4.69
N THR A 315 7.65 19.53 4.25
CA THR A 315 8.77 18.97 3.46
C THR A 315 8.62 19.39 2.00
N PRO A 316 9.65 20.00 1.39
CA PRO A 316 9.62 20.32 -0.03
C PRO A 316 9.67 19.05 -0.88
N ILE A 317 9.08 19.11 -2.06
CA ILE A 317 9.21 18.08 -3.08
C ILE A 317 10.64 18.03 -3.61
N ASN A 318 11.14 16.83 -3.91
CA ASN A 318 12.40 16.62 -4.60
C ASN A 318 12.35 17.28 -6.00
N PRO A 319 13.21 18.28 -6.28
CA PRO A 319 13.25 18.95 -7.59
C PRO A 319 13.49 18.00 -8.76
N LYS A 320 14.13 16.84 -8.54
CA LYS A 320 14.40 15.87 -9.60
C LYS A 320 13.17 15.11 -10.05
N LEU A 321 12.17 14.96 -9.19
CA LEU A 321 10.86 14.43 -9.60
C LEU A 321 10.10 15.45 -10.47
N LEU A 322 10.26 16.75 -10.20
CA LEU A 322 9.75 17.81 -11.08
C LEU A 322 10.47 17.79 -12.44
N ASP A 323 11.79 17.52 -12.47
CA ASP A 323 12.55 17.37 -13.71
C ASP A 323 12.03 16.21 -14.58
N VAL A 324 11.68 15.07 -13.96
CA VAL A 324 11.10 13.90 -14.65
C VAL A 324 9.79 14.29 -15.34
N ALA A 325 8.85 14.89 -14.61
CA ALA A 325 7.58 15.33 -15.15
C ALA A 325 7.75 16.42 -16.23
N HIS A 326 8.59 17.42 -16.00
CA HIS A 326 8.80 18.51 -16.95
C HIS A 326 9.44 18.06 -18.26
N LYS A 327 10.56 17.32 -18.20
CA LYS A 327 11.31 16.91 -19.40
C LYS A 327 10.55 15.91 -20.26
N THR A 328 9.60 15.19 -19.69
CA THR A 328 8.73 14.26 -20.41
C THR A 328 7.41 14.89 -20.87
N GLY A 329 7.15 16.16 -20.51
CA GLY A 329 5.89 16.83 -20.80
C GLY A 329 4.71 16.28 -19.99
N GLY A 330 4.98 15.61 -18.89
CA GLY A 330 3.99 15.06 -17.97
C GLY A 330 3.65 16.01 -16.82
N SER A 331 3.26 15.41 -15.71
CA SER A 331 2.61 16.08 -14.57
C SER A 331 3.13 15.53 -13.23
N LEU A 332 2.94 16.29 -12.16
CA LEU A 332 3.31 15.88 -10.80
C LEU A 332 2.13 16.03 -9.84
N HIS A 333 1.94 15.05 -8.97
CA HIS A 333 0.77 14.90 -8.13
C HIS A 333 1.17 14.54 -6.70
N THR A 334 0.60 15.24 -5.73
CA THR A 334 0.70 14.95 -4.28
C THR A 334 -0.65 14.50 -3.75
N LEU A 335 -0.81 14.28 -2.44
CA LEU A 335 -2.14 14.01 -1.88
C LEU A 335 -3.15 15.14 -2.18
N ASP A 336 -2.71 16.39 -2.15
CA ASP A 336 -3.55 17.59 -2.10
C ASP A 336 -3.37 18.57 -3.28
N SER A 337 -2.42 18.31 -4.18
CA SER A 337 -2.09 19.20 -5.28
C SER A 337 -1.73 18.45 -6.56
N ASP A 338 -2.00 19.07 -7.70
CA ASP A 338 -1.68 18.58 -9.03
C ASP A 338 -1.04 19.70 -9.86
N VAL A 339 0.00 19.36 -10.62
CA VAL A 339 0.64 20.26 -11.59
C VAL A 339 0.69 19.57 -12.95
N GLU A 340 -0.31 19.87 -13.78
CA GLU A 340 -0.56 19.16 -15.04
C GLU A 340 0.37 19.55 -16.20
N SER A 341 0.82 20.80 -16.25
CA SER A 341 1.46 21.38 -17.44
C SER A 341 2.93 21.76 -17.23
N LEU A 342 3.68 20.92 -16.51
CA LEU A 342 5.10 21.17 -16.20
C LEU A 342 5.95 21.39 -17.46
N GLY A 343 5.73 20.64 -18.54
CA GLY A 343 6.47 20.78 -19.80
C GLY A 343 6.35 22.14 -20.50
N SER A 344 5.39 22.98 -20.09
CA SER A 344 5.18 24.31 -20.69
C SER A 344 6.05 25.41 -20.06
N LEU A 345 6.65 25.14 -18.90
CA LEU A 345 7.49 26.07 -18.16
C LEU A 345 8.81 26.33 -18.88
N LYS A 346 9.29 27.56 -18.80
CA LYS A 346 10.52 28.03 -19.43
C LYS A 346 11.58 28.33 -18.37
N VAL A 347 12.84 28.29 -18.79
CA VAL A 347 13.96 28.72 -17.94
C VAL A 347 13.68 30.13 -17.40
N GLY A 348 13.75 30.27 -16.08
CA GLY A 348 13.42 31.48 -15.33
C GLY A 348 12.06 31.43 -14.63
N ASP A 349 11.12 30.58 -15.09
CA ASP A 349 9.80 30.45 -14.50
C ASP A 349 9.89 29.86 -13.08
N THR A 350 8.96 30.29 -12.23
CA THR A 350 8.84 29.78 -10.86
C THR A 350 7.60 28.92 -10.70
N LEU A 351 7.73 27.87 -9.89
CA LEU A 351 6.65 26.95 -9.54
C LEU A 351 6.54 26.88 -8.03
N ARG A 352 5.32 27.00 -7.51
CA ARG A 352 5.01 26.76 -6.10
C ARG A 352 4.16 25.51 -5.99
N ILE A 353 4.64 24.53 -5.25
CA ILE A 353 3.92 23.28 -4.97
C ILE A 353 4.33 22.75 -3.60
N GLY A 354 3.35 22.29 -2.81
CA GLY A 354 3.56 21.93 -1.41
C GLY A 354 4.12 23.11 -0.60
N SER A 355 5.14 22.85 0.22
CA SER A 355 5.86 23.89 0.98
C SER A 355 6.98 24.58 0.19
N GLY A 356 7.33 24.09 -1.00
CA GLY A 356 8.49 24.54 -1.77
C GLY A 356 8.16 25.60 -2.83
N VAL A 357 9.15 26.45 -3.10
CA VAL A 357 9.18 27.30 -4.29
C VAL A 357 10.40 26.93 -5.12
N TYR A 358 10.18 26.69 -6.40
CA TYR A 358 11.20 26.22 -7.35
C TYR A 358 11.34 27.22 -8.48
N ARG A 359 12.54 27.28 -9.06
CA ARG A 359 12.81 27.97 -10.31
C ARG A 359 13.38 26.97 -11.31
N LEU A 360 12.87 27.00 -12.52
CA LEU A 360 13.44 26.23 -13.62
C LEU A 360 14.68 26.95 -14.14
N ASP A 361 15.84 26.29 -14.11
CA ASP A 361 17.07 26.77 -14.75
C ASP A 361 17.46 25.88 -15.95
N ALA A 362 18.64 26.14 -16.54
CA ALA A 362 19.12 25.39 -17.70
C ALA A 362 19.38 23.90 -17.43
N THR A 363 19.55 23.50 -16.17
CA THR A 363 19.86 22.14 -15.72
C THR A 363 18.63 21.40 -15.18
N GLY A 364 17.64 22.13 -14.68
CA GLY A 364 16.38 21.61 -14.14
C GLY A 364 15.78 22.53 -13.08
N PHE A 365 14.84 22.00 -12.31
CA PHE A 365 14.29 22.70 -11.15
C PHE A 365 15.32 22.78 -10.02
N VAL A 366 15.42 23.97 -9.44
CA VAL A 366 16.16 24.24 -8.21
C VAL A 366 15.21 24.87 -7.21
N ARG A 367 15.25 24.37 -5.98
CA ARG A 367 14.49 24.97 -4.88
C ARG A 367 15.11 26.32 -4.49
N ILE A 368 14.26 27.33 -4.36
CA ILE A 368 14.65 28.70 -3.99
C ILE A 368 13.99 29.19 -2.70
N ALA A 369 12.95 28.51 -2.20
CA ALA A 369 12.38 28.72 -0.87
C ALA A 369 11.71 27.45 -0.33
#